data_AF-A0A343VVL8-F1
#
_entry.id   AF-A0A343VVL8-F1
#
_cell.length_a   1.000
_cell.length_b   1.000
_cell.length_c   1.000
_cell.angle_alpha   90.00
_cell.angle_beta   90.00
_cell.angle_gamma   90.00
#
_symmetry.space_group_name_H-M   'P 1'
#
loop_
_entity.id
_entity.type
_entity.pdbx_description
1 polymer ?
#
loop_
_entity_poly.entity_id
_entity_poly.type
_entity_poly.pdbx_seq_one_letter_code
_entity_poly.pdbx_strand_id
1 'polypeptide(L)'
;MFNNSLNFLQIIEVVGCWGIFLFLISFISKRKHLLSTLLSLEGLMLMIFMLLSQLSIVSNFYNFLLIFLSLVACEGALGLSLLVLIVRNYSSDYFKSMNSLKC
;
A
#
# COMPACT_ATOMS: atom_id res chain seq x y z
N MET A 1 6.62 -29.24 19.47
CA MET A 1 5.64 -28.56 18.59
C MET A 1 5.71 -27.04 18.70
N PHE A 2 5.73 -26.45 19.90
CA PHE A 2 5.85 -24.98 20.09
C PHE A 2 7.06 -24.32 19.41
N ASN A 3 8.21 -24.99 19.36
CA ASN A 3 9.41 -24.42 18.72
C ASN A 3 9.25 -24.29 17.18
N ASN A 4 8.54 -25.23 16.55
CA ASN A 4 8.31 -25.17 15.11
C ASN A 4 7.27 -24.10 14.74
N SER A 5 6.25 -23.88 15.58
CA SER A 5 5.30 -22.79 15.35
C SER A 5 5.92 -21.41 15.56
N LEU A 6 6.83 -21.24 16.53
CA LEU A 6 7.57 -20.00 16.74
C LEU A 6 8.53 -19.71 15.58
N ASN A 7 9.29 -20.70 15.10
CA ASN A 7 10.17 -20.53 13.94
C ASN A 7 9.39 -20.13 12.68
N PHE A 8 8.21 -20.71 12.45
CA PHE A 8 7.36 -20.36 11.33
C PHE A 8 6.83 -18.91 11.42
N LEU A 9 6.41 -18.46 12.60
CA LEU A 9 6.01 -17.08 12.86
C LEU A 9 7.16 -16.09 12.61
N GLN A 10 8.37 -16.43 13.08
CA GLN A 10 9.56 -15.61 12.89
C GLN A 10 9.94 -15.46 11.41
N ILE A 11 9.78 -16.52 10.60
CA ILE A 11 10.01 -16.47 9.15
C ILE A 11 9.03 -15.50 8.48
N ILE A 12 7.75 -15.52 8.86
CA ILE A 12 6.74 -14.62 8.29
C ILE A 12 7.04 -13.16 8.63
N GLU A 13 7.47 -12.85 9.87
CA GLU A 13 7.85 -11.47 10.22
C GLU A 13 9.05 -10.97 9.40
N VAL A 14 10.06 -11.83 9.22
CA VAL A 14 11.23 -11.49 8.37
C VAL A 14 10.78 -11.26 6.93
N VAL A 15 10.01 -12.16 6.33
CA VAL A 15 9.49 -11.98 4.96
C VAL A 15 8.63 -10.72 4.85
N GLY A 16 7.82 -10.45 5.88
CA GLY A 16 7.00 -9.24 6.02
C GLY A 16 7.82 -7.97 5.93
N CYS A 17 8.86 -7.88 6.76
CA CYS A 17 9.75 -6.74 6.84
C CYS A 17 10.51 -6.50 5.52
N TRP A 18 11.06 -7.57 4.93
CA TRP A 18 11.76 -7.49 3.63
C TRP A 18 10.82 -7.04 2.51
N GLY A 19 9.58 -7.54 2.49
CA GLY A 19 8.58 -7.12 1.51
C GLY A 19 8.24 -5.63 1.62
N ILE A 20 8.08 -5.09 2.84
CA ILE A 20 7.81 -3.66 3.06
C ILE A 20 8.95 -2.80 2.49
N PHE A 21 10.21 -3.18 2.74
CA PHE A 21 11.37 -2.47 2.17
C PHE A 21 11.34 -2.47 0.64
N LEU A 22 11.02 -3.60 0.00
CA LEU A 22 10.94 -3.69 -1.46
C LEU A 22 9.82 -2.81 -2.04
N PHE A 23 8.64 -2.82 -1.43
CA PHE A 23 7.51 -1.99 -1.88
C PHE A 23 7.78 -0.49 -1.65
N LEU A 24 8.43 -0.11 -0.54
CA LEU A 24 8.87 1.26 -0.29
C LEU A 24 9.86 1.74 -1.35
N ILE A 25 10.86 0.93 -1.68
CA ILE A 25 11.84 1.25 -2.74
C ILE A 25 11.13 1.39 -4.09
N SER A 26 10.18 0.48 -4.39
CA SER A 26 9.37 0.55 -5.60
C SER A 26 8.52 1.82 -5.68
N PHE A 27 7.95 2.26 -4.56
CA PHE A 27 7.18 3.49 -4.46
C PHE A 27 8.03 4.75 -4.68
N ILE A 28 9.24 4.78 -4.11
CA ILE A 28 10.18 5.91 -4.25
C ILE A 28 10.78 5.97 -5.66
N SER A 29 10.96 4.83 -6.32
CA SER A 29 11.47 4.75 -7.68
C SER A 29 10.45 5.32 -8.67
N LYS A 30 10.50 6.65 -8.88
CA LYS A 30 9.64 7.46 -9.74
C LYS A 30 9.41 6.80 -11.11
N ARG A 31 8.32 6.02 -11.25
CA ARG A 31 7.86 5.51 -12.56
C ARG A 31 6.88 6.52 -13.17
N LYS A 32 6.98 6.71 -14.49
CA LYS A 32 6.12 7.64 -15.26
C LYS A 32 4.62 7.28 -15.21
N HIS A 33 4.26 6.07 -14.77
CA HIS A 33 2.87 5.62 -14.67
C HIS A 33 2.38 5.67 -13.22
N LEU A 34 1.45 6.59 -12.96
CA LEU A 34 0.77 6.82 -11.68
C LEU A 34 0.01 5.57 -11.19
N LEU A 35 -0.44 4.71 -12.12
CA LEU A 35 -1.06 3.43 -11.79
C LEU A 35 -0.07 2.48 -11.07
N SER A 36 1.19 2.45 -11.51
CA SER A 36 2.22 1.58 -10.92
C SER A 36 2.57 2.00 -9.50
N THR A 37 2.50 3.31 -9.21
CA THR A 37 2.72 3.84 -7.85
C THR A 37 1.55 3.57 -6.92
N LEU A 38 0.32 3.52 -7.45
CA LEU A 38 -0.84 3.11 -6.65
C LEU A 38 -0.78 1.63 -6.28
N LEU A 39 -0.39 0.76 -7.23
CA LEU A 39 -0.27 -0.67 -6.99
C LEU A 39 0.82 -0.99 -5.95
N SER A 40 1.94 -0.25 -5.95
CA SER A 40 2.98 -0.44 -4.93
C SER A 40 2.53 0.03 -3.55
N LEU A 41 1.66 1.04 -3.46
CA LEU A 41 1.06 1.49 -2.20
C LEU A 41 0.06 0.46 -1.66
N GLU A 42 -0.80 -0.11 -2.51
CA GLU A 42 -1.72 -1.19 -2.12
C GLU A 42 -0.96 -2.43 -1.62
N GLY A 43 0.12 -2.81 -2.32
CA GLY A 43 1.00 -3.89 -1.88
C GLY A 43 1.65 -3.63 -0.52
N LEU A 44 2.06 -2.39 -0.24
CA LEU A 44 2.61 -1.99 1.05
C LEU A 44 1.58 -2.14 2.19
N MET A 45 0.33 -1.75 1.96
CA MET A 45 -0.73 -1.87 2.95
C MET A 45 -1.11 -3.34 3.22
N LEU A 46 -1.04 -4.22 2.22
CA LEU A 46 -1.23 -5.65 2.41
C LEU A 46 -0.12 -6.30 3.24
N MET A 47 1.15 -5.89 3.05
CA MET A 47 2.26 -6.38 3.89
C MET A 47 2.09 -5.95 5.36
N ILE A 48 1.61 -4.73 5.60
CA ILE A 48 1.28 -4.24 6.94
C ILE A 48 0.11 -5.03 7.54
N PHE A 49 -0.94 -5.31 6.75
CA PHE A 49 -2.07 -6.13 7.19
C PHE A 49 -1.62 -7.54 7.62
N MET A 50 -0.69 -8.16 6.89
CA MET A 50 -0.14 -9.47 7.27
C MET A 50 0.54 -9.43 8.64
N LEU A 51 1.31 -8.38 8.97
CA LEU A 51 1.93 -8.22 10.29
C LEU A 51 0.89 -7.97 11.39
N LEU A 52 -0.10 -7.09 11.15
CA LEU A 52 -1.18 -6.86 12.12
C LEU A 52 -2.04 -8.11 12.35
N SER A 53 -2.23 -8.96 11.34
CA SER A 53 -2.98 -10.20 11.47
C SER A 53 -2.36 -11.13 12.51
N GLN A 54 -1.03 -11.15 12.63
CA GLN A 54 -0.32 -11.97 13.61
C GLN A 54 -0.52 -11.44 15.03
N LEU A 55 -0.45 -10.12 15.22
CA LEU A 55 -0.69 -9.46 16.50
C LEU A 55 -2.13 -9.68 17.01
N SER A 56 -3.08 -9.77 16.09
CA SER A 56 -4.49 -9.99 16.43
C SER A 56 -4.80 -11.39 16.99
N ILE A 57 -4.00 -12.40 16.65
CA ILE A 57 -4.16 -13.78 17.14
C ILE A 57 -3.96 -13.84 18.66
N VAL A 58 -3.13 -12.95 19.19
CA VAL A 58 -2.82 -12.89 20.63
C VAL A 58 -3.90 -12.13 21.40
N SER A 59 -4.64 -11.25 20.73
CA SER A 59 -5.40 -10.18 21.39
C SER A 59 -6.87 -10.05 20.94
N ASN A 60 -7.36 -10.95 20.07
CA ASN A 60 -8.76 -11.00 19.59
C ASN A 60 -9.27 -9.70 18.93
N PHE A 61 -8.40 -8.90 18.32
CA PHE A 61 -8.76 -7.64 17.63
C PHE A 61 -9.21 -7.84 16.16
N TYR A 62 -9.88 -8.93 15.83
CA TYR A 62 -10.31 -9.23 14.44
C TYR A 62 -11.25 -8.18 13.84
N ASN A 63 -12.13 -7.59 14.64
CA ASN A 63 -13.02 -6.52 14.18
C ASN A 63 -12.24 -5.27 13.76
N PHE A 64 -11.15 -4.94 14.47
CA PHE A 64 -10.31 -3.81 14.14
C PHE A 64 -9.56 -4.02 12.80
N LEU A 65 -9.10 -5.25 12.54
CA LEU A 65 -8.47 -5.62 11.27
C LEU A 65 -9.40 -5.44 10.06
N LEU A 66 -10.67 -5.82 10.19
CA LEU A 66 -11.65 -5.66 9.11
C LEU A 66 -11.94 -4.19 8.82
N ILE A 67 -12.07 -3.37 9.87
CA ILE A 67 -12.23 -1.92 9.72
C ILE A 67 -10.99 -1.31 9.06
N PHE A 68 -9.78 -1.68 9.50
CA PHE A 68 -8.54 -1.25 8.88
C PHE A 68 -8.49 -1.60 7.39
N LEU A 69 -8.81 -2.85 7.02
CA LEU A 69 -8.80 -3.29 5.62
C LEU A 69 -9.81 -2.50 4.76
N SER A 70 -10.98 -2.17 5.30
CA SER A 70 -11.96 -1.34 4.60
C SER A 70 -11.46 0.09 4.35
N LEU A 71 -10.78 0.71 5.33
CA LEU A 71 -10.19 2.04 5.18
C LEU A 71 -9.10 2.05 4.10
N VAL A 72 -8.27 1.01 4.05
CA VAL A 72 -7.26 0.84 2.99
C VAL A 72 -7.89 0.76 1.60
N ALA A 73 -8.96 -0.03 1.45
CA ALA A 73 -9.67 -0.13 0.17
C ALA A 73 -10.29 1.20 -0.26
N CYS A 74 -10.81 1.98 0.69
CA CYS A 74 -11.33 3.33 0.43
C CYS A 74 -10.23 4.29 -0.06
N GLU A 75 -9.05 4.29 0.57
CA GLU A 75 -7.89 5.07 0.11
C GLU A 75 -7.46 4.66 -1.31
N GLY A 76 -7.47 3.36 -1.62
CA GLY A 76 -7.21 2.86 -2.98
C GLY A 76 -8.23 3.36 -4.00
N ALA A 77 -9.52 3.31 -3.68
CA ALA A 77 -10.60 3.82 -4.54
C ALA A 77 -10.50 5.34 -4.76
N LEU A 78 -10.18 6.10 -3.70
CA LEU A 78 -9.93 7.54 -3.79
C LEU A 78 -8.73 7.82 -4.71
N GLY A 79 -7.61 7.12 -4.54
CA GLY A 79 -6.44 7.28 -5.40
C GLY A 79 -6.71 6.94 -6.87
N LEU A 80 -7.49 5.90 -7.16
CA LEU A 80 -7.93 5.54 -8.52
C LEU A 80 -8.84 6.62 -9.12
N SER A 81 -9.80 7.14 -8.35
CA SER A 81 -10.68 8.22 -8.82
C SER A 81 -9.89 9.48 -9.20
N LEU A 82 -8.87 9.83 -8.42
CA LEU A 82 -7.99 10.96 -8.67
C LEU A 82 -7.14 10.72 -9.92
N LEU A 83 -6.65 9.48 -10.11
CA LEU A 83 -5.95 9.08 -11.32
C LEU A 83 -6.83 9.23 -12.57
N VAL A 84 -8.10 8.82 -12.51
CA VAL A 84 -9.04 8.98 -13.64
C VAL A 84 -9.30 10.47 -13.93
N LEU A 85 -9.43 11.32 -12.90
CA LEU A 85 -9.56 12.76 -13.09
C LEU A 85 -8.32 13.37 -13.75
N ILE A 86 -7.12 12.94 -13.35
CA ILE A 86 -5.86 13.31 -14.01
C ILE A 86 -5.89 12.83 -15.46
N VAL A 87 -6.18 11.57 -15.76
CA VAL A 87 -6.17 11.09 -17.16
C VAL A 87 -7.19 11.84 -18.04
N ARG A 88 -8.39 12.15 -17.51
CA ARG A 88 -9.43 12.91 -18.26
C ARG A 88 -9.06 14.37 -18.49
N ASN A 89 -8.40 15.02 -17.52
CA ASN A 89 -7.99 16.43 -17.65
C ASN A 89 -6.66 16.61 -18.41
N TYR A 90 -5.79 15.59 -18.43
CA TYR A 90 -4.44 15.67 -19.01
C TYR A 90 -4.38 15.17 -20.48
N SER A 91 -5.55 14.88 -21.07
CA SER A 91 -5.69 14.41 -22.45
C SER A 91 -5.44 15.49 -23.52
N SER A 92 -5.38 16.80 -23.19
CA SER A 92 -5.12 17.83 -24.22
C SER A 92 -3.99 18.80 -23.93
N ASP A 93 -3.68 19.15 -22.67
CA ASP A 93 -2.82 20.32 -22.42
C ASP A 93 -1.53 19.93 -21.69
N TYR A 94 -0.64 19.32 -22.48
CA TYR A 94 0.77 19.01 -22.23
C TYR A 94 1.44 19.86 -21.14
N PHE A 95 1.66 19.28 -19.95
CA PHE A 95 2.71 19.69 -18.99
C PHE A 95 2.69 21.14 -18.47
N LYS A 96 1.76 22.01 -18.86
CA LYS A 96 1.77 23.44 -18.52
C LYS A 96 1.03 23.79 -17.24
N SER A 97 0.10 22.95 -16.76
CA SER A 97 -0.64 23.19 -15.50
C SER A 97 0.16 22.87 -14.23
N MET A 98 1.23 22.08 -14.31
CA MET A 98 2.20 22.02 -13.19
C MET A 98 3.12 23.24 -13.14
N ASN A 99 3.07 24.09 -14.17
CA ASN A 99 3.74 25.38 -14.21
C ASN A 99 2.79 26.55 -13.91
N SER A 100 1.49 26.32 -13.66
CA SER A 100 0.58 27.37 -13.14
C SER A 100 0.64 27.51 -11.62
N LEU A 101 1.33 26.60 -10.94
CA LEU A 101 1.67 26.67 -9.51
C LEU A 101 3.12 27.11 -9.26
N LYS A 102 3.90 27.32 -10.33
CA LYS A 102 5.10 28.14 -10.27
C LYS A 102 4.65 29.55 -10.64
N CYS A 103 4.76 30.47 -9.70
CA CYS A 103 4.77 31.89 -10.04
C CYS A 103 5.79 32.17 -11.15
#